data_AF-F0QXP6-F1
#
_entry.id   AF-F0QXP6-F1
#
_cell.length_a   1.000
_cell.length_b   1.000
_cell.length_c   1.000
_cell.angle_alpha   90.00
_cell.angle_beta   90.00
_cell.angle_gamma   90.00
#
_symmetry.space_group_name_H-M   'P 1'
#
loop_
_entity.id
_entity.type
_entity.pdbx_description
1 polymer ?
#
loop_
_entity_poly.entity_id
_entity_poly.type
_entity_poly.pdbx_seq_one_letter_code
_entity_poly.pdbx_strand_id
1 'polypeptide(L)'
;MRIFGNKGLNGLEREVKELGRLRLREIKARPVKSNGRELMKFINSWSSRCVDSLRPYCQRVLARLVNYFTPESINELLSEVLARGLSIEVALILLSQCDLIHCNELSVREYLETGRVDINELMTILNSQGIKVSPEELRAVINGEYRVNQARSRLSWLPRFIRHAF
;
A
#
# COMPACT_ATOMS: atom_id res chain seq x y z
N MET A 1 47.39 -14.43 27.09
CA MET A 1 46.59 -13.21 26.87
C MET A 1 45.37 -13.21 27.78
N ARG A 2 45.43 -12.53 28.93
CA ARG A 2 44.24 -11.92 29.56
C ARG A 2 43.97 -10.64 28.75
N ILE A 3 42.80 -10.03 28.61
CA ILE A 3 41.84 -9.59 29.64
C ILE A 3 40.55 -9.20 28.87
N PHE A 4 39.47 -9.97 28.94
CA PHE A 4 38.16 -9.35 29.04
C PHE A 4 37.81 -9.41 30.53
N GLY A 5 38.11 -8.32 31.23
CA GLY A 5 37.83 -8.23 32.66
C GLY A 5 36.32 -8.24 32.90
N ASN A 6 35.89 -8.85 34.01
CA ASN A 6 34.51 -8.89 34.50
C ASN A 6 33.77 -7.52 34.52
N LYS A 7 34.46 -6.40 34.30
CA LYS A 7 33.86 -5.07 34.13
C LYS A 7 33.11 -4.91 32.80
N GLY A 8 33.50 -5.59 31.72
CA GLY A 8 32.86 -5.47 30.40
C GLY A 8 31.49 -6.16 30.33
N LEU A 9 31.38 -7.35 30.93
CA LEU A 9 30.14 -8.12 31.04
C LEU A 9 29.07 -7.37 31.85
N ASN A 10 29.46 -6.79 32.98
CA ASN A 10 28.54 -6.00 33.80
C ASN A 10 28.08 -4.70 33.11
N GLY A 11 28.86 -4.18 32.16
CA GLY A 11 28.49 -3.02 31.33
C GLY A 11 27.46 -3.40 30.27
N LEU A 12 27.71 -4.49 29.56
CA LEU A 12 26.78 -5.08 28.58
C LEU A 12 25.48 -5.54 29.23
N GLU A 13 25.51 -6.18 30.39
CA GLU A 13 24.29 -6.53 31.13
C GLU A 13 23.51 -5.30 31.56
N ARG A 14 24.19 -4.21 31.92
CA ARG A 14 23.55 -2.95 32.30
C ARG A 14 22.94 -2.26 31.08
N GLU A 15 23.61 -2.27 29.92
CA GLU A 15 23.07 -1.79 28.66
C GLU A 15 21.90 -2.64 28.15
N VAL A 16 21.98 -3.97 28.24
CA VAL A 16 20.87 -4.86 27.88
C VAL A 16 19.69 -4.68 28.84
N LYS A 17 19.94 -4.41 30.12
CA LYS A 17 18.89 -4.10 31.12
C LYS A 17 18.28 -2.72 30.92
N GLU A 18 19.05 -1.72 30.51
CA GLU A 18 18.55 -0.40 30.12
C GLU A 18 17.80 -0.46 28.78
N LEU A 19 18.29 -1.21 27.79
CA LEU A 19 17.57 -1.51 26.54
C LEU A 19 16.30 -2.32 26.81
N GLY A 20 16.31 -3.21 27.80
CA GLY A 20 15.14 -3.95 28.29
C GLY A 20 14.13 -3.05 29.01
N ARG A 21 14.58 -2.01 29.73
CA ARG A 21 13.73 -0.95 30.29
C ARG A 21 13.19 0.00 29.23
N LEU A 22 13.97 0.25 28.17
CA LEU A 22 13.57 1.05 27.01
C LEU A 22 12.68 0.25 26.05
N ARG A 23 12.67 -1.09 26.14
CA ARG A 23 11.73 -1.93 25.41
C ARG A 23 10.37 -1.91 26.09
N LEU A 24 9.47 -1.28 25.35
CA LEU A 24 8.04 -1.34 25.50
C LEU A 24 7.56 -0.58 26.73
N ARG A 25 7.69 0.76 26.67
CA ARG A 25 6.42 1.49 26.68
C ARG A 25 5.63 0.83 25.56
N GLU A 26 4.78 -0.14 25.91
CA GLU A 26 3.67 -0.51 25.05
C GLU A 26 3.11 0.85 24.66
N ILE A 27 3.43 1.30 23.45
CA ILE A 27 2.60 2.29 22.82
C ILE A 27 1.31 1.50 22.78
N LYS A 28 0.44 1.74 23.77
CA LYS A 28 -0.95 1.37 23.71
C LYS A 28 -1.43 2.14 22.51
N ALA A 29 -1.19 1.58 21.33
CA ALA A 29 -1.71 2.05 20.08
C ALA A 29 -3.19 2.03 20.35
N ARG A 30 -3.74 3.21 20.63
CA ARG A 30 -5.17 3.30 20.83
C ARG A 30 -5.73 2.75 19.54
N PRO A 31 -6.63 1.75 19.58
CA PRO A 31 -7.33 1.37 18.36
C PRO A 31 -7.87 2.67 17.78
N VAL A 32 -7.47 2.98 16.54
CA VAL A 32 -7.90 4.18 15.85
C VAL A 32 -9.42 4.12 15.87
N LYS A 33 -10.07 4.92 16.74
CA LYS A 33 -11.52 4.99 16.86
C LYS A 33 -12.04 5.71 15.62
N SER A 34 -11.99 5.03 14.49
CA SER A 34 -12.72 5.44 13.31
C SER A 34 -14.15 4.93 13.45
N ASN A 35 -15.12 5.80 13.17
CA ASN A 35 -16.51 5.37 13.02
C ASN A 35 -16.54 4.35 11.88
N GLY A 36 -17.08 3.14 12.10
CA GLY A 36 -17.13 2.09 11.08
C GLY A 36 -17.75 2.57 9.76
N ARG A 37 -18.69 3.53 9.82
CA ARG A 37 -19.27 4.18 8.62
C ARG A 37 -18.24 5.03 7.87
N GLU A 38 -17.41 5.79 8.56
CA GLU A 38 -16.38 6.64 7.95
C GLU A 38 -15.27 5.78 7.34
N LEU A 39 -14.91 4.69 8.02
CA LEU A 39 -13.96 3.72 7.51
C LEU A 39 -14.44 3.07 6.20
N MET A 40 -15.72 2.66 6.15
CA MET A 40 -16.31 2.12 4.93
C MET A 40 -16.38 3.16 3.81
N LYS A 41 -16.68 4.43 4.12
CA LYS A 41 -16.60 5.51 3.13
C LYS A 41 -15.19 5.68 2.57
N PHE A 42 -14.18 5.63 3.45
CA PHE A 42 -12.78 5.71 3.06
C PHE A 42 -12.38 4.57 2.12
N ILE A 43 -12.67 3.32 2.52
CA ILE A 43 -12.37 2.12 1.71
C ILE A 43 -13.09 2.19 0.36
N ASN A 44 -14.37 2.56 0.34
CA ASN A 44 -15.15 2.66 -0.90
C ASN A 44 -14.65 3.78 -1.81
N SER A 45 -14.25 4.93 -1.25
CA SER A 45 -13.68 6.05 -2.00
C SER A 45 -12.43 5.62 -2.76
N TRP A 46 -11.47 4.98 -2.08
CA TRP A 46 -10.22 4.55 -2.69
C TRP A 46 -10.39 3.37 -3.64
N SER A 47 -11.13 2.33 -3.23
CA SER A 47 -11.36 1.16 -4.09
C SER A 47 -12.17 1.47 -5.36
N SER A 48 -13.01 2.52 -5.35
CA SER A 48 -13.72 2.96 -6.55
C SER A 48 -12.79 3.43 -7.67
N ARG A 49 -11.56 3.85 -7.32
CA ARG A 49 -10.53 4.30 -8.25
C ARG A 49 -9.76 3.14 -8.89
N CYS A 50 -9.90 1.93 -8.37
CA CYS A 50 -9.34 0.73 -8.97
C CYS A 50 -10.18 0.30 -10.18
N VAL A 51 -9.54 -0.38 -11.13
CA VAL A 51 -10.24 -1.07 -12.22
C VAL A 51 -11.29 -2.05 -11.68
N ASP A 52 -12.40 -2.21 -12.41
CA ASP A 52 -13.57 -2.97 -11.93
C ASP A 52 -13.22 -4.42 -11.53
N SER A 53 -12.33 -5.08 -12.28
CA SER A 53 -11.87 -6.44 -12.00
C SER A 53 -11.07 -6.56 -10.69
N LEU A 54 -10.33 -5.52 -10.30
CA LEU A 54 -9.51 -5.49 -9.09
C LEU A 54 -10.17 -4.74 -7.92
N ARG A 55 -11.34 -4.10 -8.12
CA ARG A 55 -12.03 -3.37 -7.05
C ARG A 55 -12.30 -4.22 -5.82
N PRO A 56 -12.84 -5.46 -5.90
CA PRO A 56 -13.05 -6.30 -4.71
C PRO A 56 -11.75 -6.62 -3.99
N TYR A 57 -10.66 -6.75 -4.74
CA TYR A 57 -9.34 -6.95 -4.18
C TYR A 57 -8.83 -5.72 -3.43
N CYS A 58 -8.86 -4.54 -4.07
CA CYS A 58 -8.50 -3.27 -3.45
C CYS A 58 -9.30 -3.04 -2.15
N GLN A 59 -10.60 -3.34 -2.14
CA GLN A 59 -11.43 -3.24 -0.93
C GLN A 59 -10.88 -4.10 0.22
N ARG A 60 -10.54 -5.36 -0.06
CA ARG A 60 -9.99 -6.27 0.97
C ARG A 60 -8.63 -5.79 1.48
N VAL A 61 -7.74 -5.35 0.59
CA VAL A 61 -6.43 -4.83 0.99
C VAL A 61 -6.59 -3.59 1.86
N LEU A 62 -7.40 -2.62 1.44
CA LEU A 62 -7.66 -1.40 2.22
C LEU A 62 -8.28 -1.73 3.58
N ALA A 63 -9.26 -2.63 3.64
CA ALA A 63 -9.87 -3.09 4.89
C ALA A 63 -8.88 -3.79 5.82
N ARG A 64 -7.85 -4.44 5.28
CA ARG A 64 -6.74 -5.00 6.05
C ARG A 64 -5.79 -3.91 6.53
N LEU A 65 -5.36 -3.01 5.64
CA LEU A 65 -4.39 -1.95 5.92
C LEU A 65 -4.85 -1.02 7.04
N VAL A 66 -6.14 -0.70 7.12
CA VAL A 66 -6.69 0.16 8.19
C VAL A 66 -6.63 -0.47 9.59
N ASN A 67 -6.32 -1.77 9.70
CA ASN A 67 -6.03 -2.40 10.99
C ASN A 67 -4.59 -2.12 11.48
N TYR A 68 -3.73 -1.64 10.59
CA TYR A 68 -2.30 -1.44 10.85
C TYR A 68 -1.88 0.03 10.70
N PHE A 69 -2.54 0.78 9.82
CA PHE A 69 -2.25 2.17 9.49
C PHE A 69 -3.47 3.05 9.66
N THR A 70 -3.27 4.34 9.90
CA THR A 70 -4.39 5.29 9.95
C THR A 70 -4.91 5.57 8.53
N PRO A 71 -6.21 5.89 8.38
CA PRO A 71 -6.75 6.33 7.09
C PRO A 71 -5.98 7.51 6.50
N GLU A 72 -5.46 8.41 7.34
CA GLU A 72 -4.65 9.57 6.94
C GLU A 72 -3.34 9.12 6.29
N SER A 73 -2.59 8.20 6.91
CA SER A 73 -1.33 7.70 6.34
C SER A 73 -1.55 6.93 5.03
N ILE A 74 -2.62 6.13 4.94
CA ILE A 74 -2.97 5.45 3.69
C ILE A 74 -3.37 6.49 2.62
N ASN A 75 -4.09 7.54 3.00
CA ASN A 75 -4.50 8.60 2.09
C ASN A 75 -3.30 9.38 1.53
N GLU A 76 -2.34 9.75 2.38
CA GLU A 76 -1.11 10.43 1.97
C GLU A 76 -0.34 9.59 0.95
N LEU A 77 -0.11 8.31 1.26
CA LEU A 77 0.59 7.38 0.38
C LEU A 77 -0.10 7.23 -0.98
N LEU A 78 -1.40 6.90 -0.99
CA LEU A 78 -2.12 6.69 -2.25
C LEU A 78 -2.31 7.99 -3.04
N SER A 79 -2.36 9.14 -2.37
CA SER A 79 -2.37 10.44 -3.05
C SER A 79 -1.03 10.74 -3.71
N GLU A 80 0.09 10.39 -3.07
CA GLU A 80 1.42 10.50 -3.66
C GLU A 80 1.57 9.58 -4.88
N VAL A 81 1.12 8.33 -4.79
CA VAL A 81 1.06 7.39 -5.94
C VAL A 81 0.35 8.04 -7.11
N LEU A 82 -0.83 8.63 -6.88
CA LEU A 82 -1.58 9.32 -7.92
C LEU A 82 -0.86 10.55 -8.47
N ALA A 83 -0.27 11.38 -7.61
CA ALA A 83 0.44 12.59 -8.01
C ALA A 83 1.64 12.28 -8.91
N ARG A 84 2.27 11.12 -8.71
CA ARG A 84 3.37 10.60 -9.55
C ARG A 84 2.89 9.92 -10.84
N GLY A 85 1.58 9.88 -11.10
CA GLY A 85 1.01 9.20 -12.27
C GLY A 85 1.03 7.68 -12.19
N LEU A 86 1.21 7.12 -10.99
CA LEU A 86 1.34 5.69 -10.77
C LEU A 86 -0.02 5.01 -10.54
N SER A 87 -0.03 3.68 -10.68
CA SER A 87 -1.20 2.83 -10.45
C SER A 87 -1.36 2.56 -8.95
N ILE A 88 -2.55 2.84 -8.44
CA ILE A 88 -2.91 2.54 -7.05
C ILE A 88 -3.07 1.04 -6.84
N GLU A 89 -3.46 0.30 -7.88
CA GLU A 89 -3.57 -1.14 -7.85
C GLU A 89 -2.19 -1.76 -7.61
N VAL A 90 -1.16 -1.29 -8.31
CA VAL A 90 0.23 -1.75 -8.07
C VAL A 90 0.64 -1.48 -6.64
N ALA A 91 0.43 -0.25 -6.14
CA ALA A 91 0.76 0.09 -4.76
C ALA A 91 0.01 -0.82 -3.76
N LEU A 92 -1.29 -1.06 -3.97
CA LEU A 92 -2.09 -1.93 -3.11
C LEU A 92 -1.69 -3.42 -3.21
N ILE A 93 -1.29 -3.91 -4.38
CA ILE A 93 -0.76 -5.27 -4.54
C ILE A 93 0.50 -5.44 -3.70
N LEU A 94 1.45 -4.50 -3.81
CA LEU A 94 2.69 -4.50 -3.03
C LEU A 94 2.41 -4.38 -1.52
N LEU A 95 1.53 -3.46 -1.14
CA LEU A 95 1.10 -3.29 0.25
C LEU A 95 0.29 -4.48 0.80
N SER A 96 -0.26 -5.35 -0.06
CA SER A 96 -1.00 -6.54 0.43
C SER A 96 -0.09 -7.53 1.15
N GLN A 97 1.22 -7.44 0.93
CA GLN A 97 2.26 -8.21 1.61
C GLN A 97 2.62 -7.63 2.98
N CYS A 98 2.14 -6.43 3.31
CA CYS A 98 2.40 -5.82 4.61
C CYS A 98 1.69 -6.54 5.76
N ASP A 99 2.48 -6.90 6.76
CA ASP A 99 2.04 -7.28 8.09
C ASP A 99 2.70 -6.40 9.15
N LEU A 100 2.18 -6.41 10.38
CA LEU A 100 2.70 -5.64 11.54
C LEU A 100 4.21 -5.77 11.77
N ILE A 101 4.83 -6.84 11.26
CA ILE A 101 6.22 -7.21 11.50
C ILE A 101 7.05 -7.17 10.20
N HIS A 102 6.42 -7.32 9.04
CA HIS A 102 7.12 -7.55 7.77
C HIS A 102 6.48 -6.78 6.60
N CYS A 103 6.33 -5.45 6.72
CA CYS A 103 6.17 -4.65 5.50
C CYS A 103 7.48 -4.68 4.72
N ASN A 104 7.46 -5.27 3.52
CA ASN A 104 8.54 -5.06 2.56
C ASN A 104 8.41 -3.66 1.95
N GLU A 105 8.71 -2.65 2.77
CA GLU A 105 8.64 -1.22 2.41
C GLU A 105 9.49 -0.91 1.17
N LEU A 106 10.51 -1.73 0.90
CA LEU A 106 11.41 -1.59 -0.25
C LEU A 106 10.67 -1.63 -1.59
N SER A 107 9.76 -2.58 -1.83
CA SER A 107 9.08 -2.68 -3.14
C SER A 107 8.15 -1.49 -3.39
N VAL A 108 7.41 -1.04 -2.36
CA VAL A 108 6.52 0.15 -2.48
C VAL A 108 7.35 1.42 -2.68
N ARG A 109 8.46 1.54 -1.95
CA ARG A 109 9.36 2.68 -2.07
C ARG A 109 10.04 2.73 -3.44
N GLU A 110 10.57 1.61 -3.92
CA GLU A 110 11.17 1.52 -5.25
C GLU A 110 10.14 1.86 -6.33
N TYR A 111 8.89 1.40 -6.18
CA TYR A 111 7.80 1.76 -7.07
C TYR A 111 7.51 3.27 -7.07
N LEU A 112 7.47 3.91 -5.90
CA LEU A 112 7.29 5.36 -5.80
C LEU A 112 8.46 6.14 -6.41
N GLU A 113 9.69 5.68 -6.20
CA GLU A 113 10.91 6.35 -6.66
C GLU A 113 11.13 6.20 -8.17
N THR A 114 10.85 5.02 -8.73
CA THR A 114 11.21 4.67 -10.12
C THR A 114 10.02 4.53 -11.06
N GLY A 115 8.81 4.33 -10.52
CA GLY A 115 7.63 3.95 -11.27
C GLY A 115 7.67 2.54 -11.86
N ARG A 116 8.70 1.74 -11.52
CA ARG A 116 8.92 0.41 -12.08
C ARG A 116 8.50 -0.67 -11.08
N VAL A 117 8.03 -1.78 -11.63
CA VAL A 117 7.64 -2.96 -10.86
C VAL A 117 7.80 -4.20 -11.73
N ASP A 118 8.19 -5.33 -11.13
CA ASP A 118 8.20 -6.61 -11.84
C ASP A 118 6.77 -7.15 -11.96
N ILE A 119 6.30 -7.31 -13.20
CA ILE A 119 4.98 -7.87 -13.50
C ILE A 119 4.87 -9.30 -12.94
N ASN A 120 5.94 -10.09 -12.98
CA ASN A 120 5.93 -11.45 -12.46
C ASN A 120 5.81 -11.48 -10.93
N GLU A 121 6.41 -10.51 -10.24
CA GLU A 121 6.24 -10.34 -8.79
C GLU A 121 4.77 -10.05 -8.47
N LEU A 122 4.17 -9.08 -9.15
CA LEU A 122 2.76 -8.72 -8.95
C LEU A 122 1.82 -9.89 -9.25
N MET A 123 2.06 -10.63 -10.33
CA MET A 123 1.29 -11.83 -10.67
C MET A 123 1.43 -12.91 -9.60
N THR A 124 2.63 -13.10 -9.06
CA THR A 124 2.89 -14.06 -7.97
C THR A 124 2.10 -13.69 -6.72
N ILE A 125 2.10 -12.40 -6.35
CA ILE A 125 1.32 -11.89 -5.23
C ILE A 125 -0.18 -12.15 -5.44
N LEU A 126 -0.72 -11.74 -6.59
CA LEU A 126 -2.14 -11.90 -6.91
C LEU A 126 -2.55 -13.37 -6.92
N ASN A 127 -1.76 -14.24 -7.55
CA ASN A 127 -1.99 -15.68 -7.58
C ASN A 127 -1.99 -16.29 -6.17
N SER A 128 -1.07 -15.87 -5.29
CA SER A 128 -1.03 -16.33 -3.90
C SER A 128 -2.30 -15.98 -3.11
N GLN A 129 -3.03 -14.96 -3.57
CA GLN A 129 -4.29 -14.48 -2.99
C GLN A 129 -5.52 -14.93 -3.78
N GLY A 130 -5.35 -15.91 -4.68
CA GLY A 130 -6.43 -16.53 -5.46
C GLY A 130 -6.95 -15.67 -6.62
N ILE A 131 -6.23 -14.61 -6.98
CA ILE A 131 -6.60 -13.71 -8.08
C ILE A 131 -5.79 -14.08 -9.32
N LYS A 132 -6.49 -14.51 -10.36
CA LYS A 132 -5.92 -14.82 -11.68
C LYS A 132 -6.11 -13.61 -12.58
N VAL A 133 -5.00 -13.06 -13.07
CA VAL A 133 -4.95 -11.92 -14.00
C VAL A 133 -3.88 -12.24 -15.04
N SER A 134 -4.13 -11.94 -16.31
CA SER A 134 -3.12 -12.15 -17.35
C SER A 134 -2.04 -11.07 -17.31
N PRO A 135 -0.82 -11.35 -17.82
CA PRO A 135 0.23 -10.34 -17.94
C PRO A 135 -0.24 -9.09 -18.71
N GLU A 136 -1.08 -9.27 -19.73
CA GLU A 136 -1.63 -8.20 -20.58
C GLU A 136 -2.60 -7.33 -19.80
N GLU A 137 -3.52 -7.94 -19.05
CA GLU A 137 -4.46 -7.22 -18.16
C GLU A 137 -3.69 -6.39 -17.13
N LEU A 138 -2.66 -6.98 -16.54
CA LEU A 138 -1.85 -6.30 -15.53
C LEU A 138 -1.02 -5.15 -16.12
N ARG A 139 -0.48 -5.30 -17.34
CA ARG A 139 0.17 -4.20 -18.07
C ARG A 139 -0.79 -3.06 -18.36
N ALA A 140 -2.03 -3.36 -18.76
CA ALA A 140 -3.05 -2.34 -19.01
C ALA A 140 -3.40 -1.55 -17.72
N VAL A 141 -3.39 -2.22 -16.56
CA VAL A 141 -3.53 -1.58 -15.24
C VAL A 141 -2.34 -0.69 -14.92
N ILE A 142 -1.11 -1.19 -15.09
CA ILE A 142 0.15 -0.46 -14.80
C ILE A 142 0.26 0.79 -15.67
N ASN A 143 0.02 0.66 -16.98
CA ASN A 143 0.20 1.73 -17.95
C ASN A 143 -0.92 2.78 -17.90
N GLY A 144 -1.90 2.62 -17.00
CA GLY A 144 -3.00 3.57 -16.86
C GLY A 144 -3.92 3.67 -18.09
N GLU A 145 -3.83 2.71 -19.02
CA GLU A 145 -4.68 2.66 -20.21
C GLU A 145 -6.16 2.62 -19.83
N TYR A 146 -6.48 2.07 -18.64
CA TYR A 146 -7.82 2.09 -18.09
C TYR A 146 -8.31 3.48 -17.65
N ARG A 147 -7.44 4.38 -17.17
CA ARG A 147 -7.86 5.74 -16.72
C ARG A 147 -8.20 6.65 -17.91
N VAL A 148 -7.44 6.54 -19.00
CA VAL A 148 -7.73 7.27 -20.25
C VAL A 148 -8.98 6.71 -20.94
N ASN A 149 -9.15 5.39 -20.97
CA ASN A 149 -10.30 4.75 -21.60
C ASN A 149 -11.59 4.88 -20.80
N GLN A 150 -11.55 4.89 -19.46
CA GLN A 150 -12.72 5.14 -18.63
C GLN A 150 -13.14 6.63 -18.66
N ALA A 151 -12.20 7.57 -18.74
CA ALA A 151 -12.50 8.98 -19.02
C ALA A 151 -13.12 9.15 -20.43
N ARG A 152 -12.55 8.54 -21.47
CA ARG A 152 -13.12 8.56 -22.84
C ARG A 152 -14.51 7.90 -22.90
N SER A 153 -14.73 6.81 -22.17
CA SER A 153 -16.03 6.13 -22.07
C SER A 153 -17.08 7.00 -21.34
N ARG A 154 -16.69 7.71 -20.27
CA ARG A 154 -17.57 8.68 -19.58
C ARG A 154 -17.88 9.92 -20.41
N LEU A 155 -16.99 10.32 -21.32
CA LEU A 155 -17.19 11.41 -22.29
C LEU A 155 -17.92 10.95 -23.57
N SER A 156 -18.20 9.65 -23.73
CA SER A 156 -18.82 9.10 -24.95
C SER A 156 -20.27 9.54 -25.14
N TRP A 157 -20.98 9.86 -24.05
CA TRP A 157 -22.33 10.45 -24.06
C TRP A 157 -22.31 11.97 -24.29
N LEU A 158 -21.15 12.63 -24.17
CA LEU A 158 -21.07 14.06 -24.44
C LEU A 158 -21.19 14.34 -25.95
N PRO A 159 -21.99 15.35 -26.34
CA PRO A 159 -22.08 15.81 -27.71
C PRO A 159 -20.71 16.16 -28.30
N ARG A 160 -20.51 15.90 -29.59
CA ARG A 160 -19.20 16.06 -30.27
C ARG A 160 -18.59 17.46 -30.12
N PHE A 161 -19.40 18.51 -29.95
CA PHE A 161 -18.93 19.89 -29.82
C PHE A 161 -18.16 20.17 -28.51
N ILE A 162 -18.33 19.35 -27.47
CA ILE A 162 -17.58 19.51 -26.20
C ILE A 162 -16.22 18.79 -26.26
N ARG A 163 -16.07 17.80 -27.16
CA ARG A 163 -14.85 16.97 -27.27
C ARG A 163 -13.64 17.69 -27.86
N HIS A 164 -13.82 18.85 -28.49
CA HIS A 164 -12.76 19.63 -29.14
C HIS A 164 -12.28 20.83 -28.31
N ALA A 165 -12.77 20.98 -27.06
CA ALA A 165 -12.42 22.08 -26.17
C ALA A 165 -11.31 21.71 -25.14
N PHE A 166 -10.73 20.52 -25.24
CA PHE A 166 -9.59 20.04 -24.46
C PHE A 166 -8.54 19.40 -25.38
#